data_AF-A0A7C5SDP5-F1
#
_entry.id   AF-A0A7C5SDP5-F1
#
_cell.length_a   1.000
_cell.length_b   1.000
_cell.length_c   1.000
_cell.angle_alpha   90.00
_cell.angle_beta   90.00
_cell.angle_gamma   90.00
#
_symmetry.space_group_name_H-M   'P 1'
#
loop_
_entity.id
_entity.type
_entity.pdbx_description
1 polymer ?
#
loop_
_entity_poly.entity_id
_entity_poly.type
_entity_poly.pdbx_seq_one_letter_code
_entity_poly.pdbx_strand_id
1 'polypeptide(L)'
;MTLKVAINGFGRIGRNVLRAIVESGRDDITVVGINDLGPVETNAHLLRFDSVHGRFPAKVETTDNSIIVEGMGEIKVFAERDPASLPWGDLDVDVAMECTGIFRARDKAALHLDAGAKRVLVSAPAPNADLTVVYGVNHDKLTSDHVVVSNASCTTNCLAPVAKTLNDAIGIEKGFMTTIHSYTGDQPTLDTMHKDLYRARAAALSQIPTSTGAAKAVGLVLPELNGKLDGVAIRVPTPNVS
;
A
#
# COMPACT_ATOMS: atom_id res chain seq x y z
N MET A 1 -20.62 -5.03 -13.56
CA MET A 1 -20.36 -5.96 -12.45
C MET A 1 -19.42 -5.22 -11.51
N THR A 2 -19.81 -5.05 -10.24
CA THR A 2 -19.00 -4.30 -9.25
C THR A 2 -17.90 -5.22 -8.72
N LEU A 3 -16.65 -4.74 -8.73
CA LEU A 3 -15.49 -5.47 -8.25
C LEU A 3 -15.52 -5.57 -6.72
N LYS A 4 -15.44 -6.79 -6.17
CA LYS A 4 -15.39 -7.03 -4.73
C LYS A 4 -13.95 -7.07 -4.24
N VAL A 5 -13.64 -6.18 -3.30
CA VAL A 5 -12.29 -6.03 -2.76
C VAL A 5 -12.29 -6.36 -1.27
N ALA A 6 -11.24 -7.04 -0.82
CA ALA A 6 -10.93 -7.18 0.60
C ALA A 6 -9.63 -6.44 0.94
N ILE A 7 -9.51 -5.93 2.16
CA ILE A 7 -8.33 -5.19 2.62
C ILE A 7 -7.70 -5.94 3.80
N ASN A 8 -6.48 -6.45 3.62
CA ASN A 8 -5.69 -7.04 4.70
C ASN A 8 -4.71 -6.00 5.27
N GLY A 9 -4.87 -5.67 6.55
CA GLY A 9 -4.14 -4.59 7.22
C GLY A 9 -4.85 -3.25 7.08
N PHE A 10 -5.60 -2.86 8.12
CA PHE A 10 -6.38 -1.63 8.15
C PHE A 10 -5.62 -0.46 8.79
N GLY A 11 -4.32 -0.39 8.47
CA GLY A 11 -3.43 0.72 8.80
C GLY A 11 -3.68 1.95 7.91
N ARG A 12 -2.68 2.85 7.84
CA ARG A 12 -2.79 4.10 7.04
C ARG A 12 -3.18 3.84 5.58
N ILE A 13 -2.52 2.90 4.91
CA ILE A 13 -2.79 2.61 3.49
C ILE A 13 -4.15 1.92 3.31
N GLY A 14 -4.46 0.89 4.11
CA GLY A 14 -5.74 0.19 4.02
C GLY A 14 -6.94 1.12 4.23
N ARG A 15 -6.90 2.00 5.24
CA ARG A 15 -7.95 3.01 5.44
C ARG A 15 -8.03 4.00 4.29
N ASN A 16 -6.90 4.43 3.75
CA ASN A 16 -6.87 5.36 2.62
C ASN A 16 -7.38 4.72 1.31
N VAL A 17 -7.28 3.40 1.14
CA VAL A 17 -7.93 2.69 0.02
C VAL A 17 -9.44 2.83 0.12
N LEU A 18 -10.04 2.49 1.27
CA LEU A 18 -11.48 2.64 1.48
C LEU A 18 -11.92 4.11 1.34
N ARG A 19 -11.14 5.03 1.92
CA ARG A 19 -11.36 6.47 1.78
C ARG A 19 -11.37 6.92 0.32
N ALA A 20 -10.36 6.54 -0.46
CA ALA A 20 -10.26 6.95 -1.85
C ALA A 20 -11.43 6.45 -2.70
N ILE A 21 -11.91 5.22 -2.46
CA ILE A 21 -13.09 4.67 -3.16
C ILE A 21 -14.33 5.55 -2.90
N VAL A 22 -14.58 5.89 -1.64
CA VAL A 22 -15.74 6.69 -1.23
C VAL A 22 -15.62 8.15 -1.69
N GLU A 23 -14.48 8.81 -1.45
CA GLU A 23 -14.25 10.20 -1.84
C GLU A 23 -14.29 10.41 -3.36
N SER A 24 -13.90 9.39 -4.14
CA SER A 24 -13.95 9.44 -5.60
C SER A 24 -15.33 9.09 -6.17
N GLY A 25 -16.31 8.74 -5.32
CA GLY A 25 -17.66 8.36 -5.74
C GLY A 25 -17.70 7.11 -6.62
N ARG A 26 -16.78 6.16 -6.43
CA ARG A 26 -16.72 4.94 -7.25
C ARG A 26 -17.85 3.97 -6.85
N ASP A 27 -18.62 3.56 -7.84
CA ASP A 27 -19.69 2.55 -7.74
C ASP A 27 -19.29 1.20 -8.38
N ASP A 28 -18.15 1.16 -9.05
CA ASP A 28 -17.60 -0.01 -9.73
C ASP A 28 -16.71 -0.87 -8.83
N ILE A 29 -16.44 -0.42 -7.59
CA ILE A 29 -15.67 -1.14 -6.56
C ILE A 29 -16.45 -1.13 -5.25
N THR A 30 -16.56 -2.28 -4.60
CA THR A 30 -17.10 -2.40 -3.24
C THR A 30 -16.14 -3.14 -2.32
N VAL A 31 -15.98 -2.67 -1.08
CA VAL A 31 -15.16 -3.35 -0.08
C VAL A 31 -16.07 -4.28 0.72
N VAL A 32 -15.80 -5.58 0.66
CA VAL A 32 -16.65 -6.60 1.31
C VAL A 32 -16.06 -7.14 2.61
N GLY A 33 -14.74 -6.98 2.80
CA GLY A 33 -14.03 -7.49 3.97
C GLY A 33 -12.80 -6.67 4.32
N ILE A 34 -12.55 -6.53 5.61
CA ILE A 34 -11.34 -5.95 6.20
C ILE A 34 -10.78 -6.96 7.19
N ASN A 35 -9.46 -7.17 7.19
CA ASN A 35 -8.77 -7.92 8.24
C ASN A 35 -7.78 -7.01 8.98
N ASP A 36 -7.93 -6.88 10.28
CA ASP A 36 -6.99 -6.18 11.16
C ASP A 36 -7.09 -6.71 12.59
N LEU A 37 -5.98 -6.71 13.33
CA LEU A 37 -5.95 -7.26 14.69
C LEU A 37 -6.53 -6.31 15.74
N GLY A 38 -6.85 -5.07 15.37
CA GLY A 38 -7.51 -4.10 16.22
C GLY A 38 -9.03 -4.32 16.36
N PRO A 39 -9.65 -3.89 17.48
CA PRO A 39 -11.10 -3.95 17.64
C PRO A 39 -11.86 -3.19 16.53
N VAL A 40 -13.05 -3.68 16.18
CA VAL A 40 -13.92 -3.07 15.15
C VAL A 40 -14.17 -1.59 15.40
N GLU A 41 -14.52 -1.20 16.62
CA GLU A 41 -14.78 0.20 16.96
C GLU A 41 -13.51 1.08 16.86
N THR A 42 -12.33 0.53 17.16
CA THR A 42 -11.06 1.25 16.97
C THR A 42 -10.79 1.48 15.50
N ASN A 43 -11.01 0.47 14.65
CA ASN A 43 -10.88 0.60 13.19
C ASN A 43 -11.86 1.62 12.61
N ALA A 44 -13.12 1.60 13.05
CA ALA A 44 -14.11 2.58 12.65
C ALA A 44 -13.76 4.00 13.12
N HIS A 45 -13.27 4.16 14.35
CA HIS A 45 -12.81 5.45 14.86
C HIS A 45 -11.67 6.02 14.02
N LEU A 46 -10.65 5.22 13.70
CA LEU A 46 -9.51 5.64 12.88
C LEU A 46 -9.88 5.88 11.41
N LEU A 47 -10.97 5.28 10.91
CA LEU A 47 -11.55 5.63 9.62
C LEU A 47 -12.25 6.99 9.68
N ARG A 48 -13.10 7.22 10.68
CA ARG A 48 -13.85 8.49 10.87
C ARG A 48 -12.93 9.70 10.99
N PHE A 49 -11.80 9.54 11.69
CA PHE A 49 -10.90 10.63 12.03
C PHE A 49 -9.45 10.32 11.63
N ASP A 50 -8.93 11.06 10.65
CA ASP A 50 -7.51 11.00 10.27
C ASP A 50 -6.84 12.36 10.47
N SER A 51 -5.72 12.40 11.18
CA SER A 51 -5.02 13.66 11.48
C SER A 51 -4.38 14.34 10.27
N VAL A 52 -4.19 13.61 9.18
CA VAL A 52 -3.58 14.09 7.93
C VAL A 52 -4.64 14.37 6.89
N HIS A 53 -5.61 13.47 6.74
CA HIS A 53 -6.63 13.54 5.68
C HIS A 53 -7.98 14.08 6.18
N GLY A 54 -8.09 14.45 7.45
CA GLY A 54 -9.29 15.04 8.03
C GLY A 54 -10.39 14.01 8.33
N ARG A 55 -11.65 14.45 8.33
CA ARG A 55 -12.80 13.58 8.59
C ARG A 55 -13.18 12.78 7.35
N PHE A 56 -13.56 11.53 7.54
CA PHE A 56 -14.09 10.72 6.45
C PHE A 56 -15.50 11.22 6.08
N PRO A 57 -15.83 11.32 4.77
CA PRO A 57 -17.01 12.06 4.32
C PRO A 57 -18.34 11.36 4.56
N ALA A 58 -18.36 10.03 4.74
CA ALA A 58 -19.57 9.25 4.93
C ALA A 58 -19.79 8.89 6.41
N LYS A 59 -21.06 8.66 6.79
CA LYS A 59 -21.39 8.14 8.11
C LYS A 59 -20.85 6.71 8.27
N VAL A 60 -20.24 6.44 9.43
CA VAL A 60 -19.65 5.14 9.76
C VAL A 60 -20.27 4.62 11.05
N GLU A 61 -20.92 3.47 10.99
CA GLU A 61 -21.48 2.73 12.13
C GLU A 61 -20.78 1.38 12.28
N THR A 62 -21.00 0.70 13.40
CA THR A 62 -20.36 -0.57 13.73
C THR A 62 -21.38 -1.58 14.25
N THR A 63 -21.10 -2.85 13.99
CA THR A 63 -21.69 -4.00 14.68
C THR A 63 -20.57 -4.72 15.44
N ASP A 64 -20.86 -5.88 16.04
CA ASP A 64 -19.85 -6.70 16.71
C ASP A 64 -18.72 -7.16 15.77
N ASN A 65 -19.00 -7.31 14.47
CA ASN A 65 -18.08 -7.89 13.49
C ASN A 65 -18.04 -7.15 12.14
N SER A 66 -18.56 -5.92 12.06
CA SER A 66 -18.63 -5.17 10.81
C SER A 66 -18.50 -3.67 11.00
N ILE A 67 -18.06 -3.00 9.94
CA ILE A 67 -18.19 -1.55 9.77
C ILE A 67 -19.25 -1.30 8.70
N ILE A 68 -20.19 -0.40 8.95
CA ILE A 68 -21.22 0.01 8.00
C ILE A 68 -20.88 1.41 7.50
N VAL A 69 -20.68 1.56 6.19
CA VAL A 69 -20.38 2.84 5.55
C VAL A 69 -21.58 3.27 4.71
N GLU A 70 -22.12 4.46 5.00
CA GLU A 70 -23.21 5.04 4.22
C GLU A 70 -22.83 5.15 2.73
N GLY A 71 -23.69 4.64 1.85
CA GLY A 71 -23.46 4.57 0.41
C GLY A 71 -22.67 3.36 -0.09
N MET A 72 -22.02 2.59 0.79
CA MET A 72 -21.31 1.33 0.42
C MET A 72 -21.96 0.08 1.02
N GLY A 73 -22.44 0.17 2.26
CA GLY A 73 -23.08 -0.94 2.98
C GLY A 73 -22.20 -1.54 4.07
N GLU A 74 -22.49 -2.79 4.42
CA GLU A 74 -21.80 -3.53 5.48
C GLU A 74 -20.49 -4.14 4.97
N ILE A 75 -19.41 -3.93 5.72
CA ILE A 75 -18.08 -4.47 5.48
C ILE A 75 -17.71 -5.37 6.65
N LYS A 76 -17.51 -6.67 6.41
CA LYS A 76 -17.12 -7.62 7.46
C LYS A 76 -15.71 -7.32 7.97
N VAL A 77 -15.50 -7.41 9.27
CA VAL A 77 -14.19 -7.22 9.92
C VAL A 77 -13.74 -8.52 10.56
N PHE A 78 -12.54 -8.95 10.20
CA PHE A 78 -11.86 -10.13 10.70
C PHE A 78 -10.60 -9.75 11.50
N ALA A 79 -10.13 -10.65 12.35
CA ALA A 79 -8.93 -10.49 13.16
C ALA A 79 -8.03 -11.73 13.06
N GLU A 80 -7.76 -12.17 11.84
CA GLU A 80 -6.96 -13.37 11.54
C GLU A 80 -5.50 -13.01 11.31
N ARG A 81 -4.60 -13.76 11.97
CA ARG A 81 -3.14 -13.57 11.81
C ARG A 81 -2.60 -14.27 10.56
N ASP A 82 -3.24 -15.37 10.16
CA ASP A 82 -2.88 -16.13 8.97
C ASP A 82 -3.81 -15.75 7.82
N PRO A 83 -3.29 -15.11 6.76
CA PRO A 83 -4.10 -14.74 5.60
C PRO A 83 -4.82 -15.91 4.92
N ALA A 84 -4.30 -17.14 5.03
CA ALA A 84 -4.93 -18.33 4.43
C ALA A 84 -6.19 -18.79 5.16
N SER A 85 -6.41 -18.32 6.40
CA SER A 85 -7.60 -18.64 7.20
C SER A 85 -8.76 -17.67 6.96
N LEU A 86 -8.58 -16.65 6.11
CA LEU A 86 -9.61 -15.66 5.83
C LEU A 86 -10.69 -16.23 4.90
N PRO A 87 -11.98 -15.88 5.09
CA PRO A 87 -13.08 -16.43 4.29
C PRO A 87 -13.26 -15.67 2.96
N TRP A 88 -12.18 -15.45 2.21
CA TRP A 88 -12.23 -14.69 0.95
C TRP A 88 -13.05 -15.38 -0.14
N GLY A 89 -13.01 -16.71 -0.19
CA GLY A 89 -13.86 -17.52 -1.07
C GLY A 89 -15.36 -17.33 -0.77
N ASP A 90 -15.74 -17.36 0.51
CA ASP A 90 -17.14 -17.20 0.93
C ASP A 90 -17.68 -15.79 0.63
N LEU A 91 -16.81 -14.79 0.64
CA LEU A 91 -17.14 -13.40 0.29
C LEU A 91 -17.01 -13.12 -1.22
N ASP A 92 -16.58 -14.09 -2.03
CA ASP A 92 -16.35 -13.95 -3.48
C ASP A 92 -15.44 -12.75 -3.80
N VAL A 93 -14.31 -12.67 -3.09
CA VAL A 93 -13.33 -11.58 -3.24
C VAL A 93 -12.62 -11.68 -4.59
N ASP A 94 -12.73 -10.63 -5.41
CA ASP A 94 -12.01 -10.53 -6.68
C ASP A 94 -10.55 -10.12 -6.48
N VAL A 95 -10.30 -9.15 -5.59
CA VAL A 95 -8.95 -8.65 -5.31
C VAL A 95 -8.75 -8.49 -3.80
N ALA A 96 -7.75 -9.18 -3.25
CA ALA A 96 -7.23 -8.91 -1.92
C ALA A 96 -6.15 -7.82 -1.98
N MET A 97 -6.34 -6.74 -1.24
CA MET A 97 -5.37 -5.66 -1.08
C MET A 97 -4.50 -5.97 0.14
N GLU A 98 -3.26 -6.37 -0.10
CA GLU A 98 -2.29 -6.69 0.95
C GLU A 98 -1.56 -5.41 1.38
N CYS A 99 -2.02 -4.85 2.51
CA CYS A 99 -1.63 -3.55 3.06
C CYS A 99 -0.93 -3.65 4.43
N THR A 100 -0.62 -4.85 4.92
CA THR A 100 0.01 -5.07 6.24
C THR A 100 1.50 -4.69 6.23
N GLY A 101 2.15 -4.81 5.06
CA GLY A 101 3.61 -4.72 4.94
C GLY A 101 4.38 -5.95 5.41
N ILE A 102 3.68 -6.99 5.89
CA ILE A 102 4.22 -8.25 6.39
C ILE A 102 4.30 -9.28 5.26
N PHE A 103 3.20 -9.51 4.55
CA PHE A 103 3.07 -10.55 3.52
C PHE A 103 3.44 -10.04 2.12
N ARG A 104 4.60 -9.35 2.01
CA ARG A 104 4.98 -8.67 0.76
C ARG A 104 5.55 -9.58 -0.31
N ALA A 105 6.19 -10.69 0.05
CA ALA A 105 6.75 -11.59 -0.96
C ALA A 105 5.63 -12.34 -1.69
N ARG A 106 5.83 -12.67 -2.97
CA ARG A 106 4.78 -13.29 -3.82
C ARG A 106 4.15 -14.53 -3.19
N ASP A 107 4.97 -15.42 -2.66
CA ASP A 107 4.56 -16.65 -1.96
C ASP A 107 3.72 -16.36 -0.71
N LYS A 108 4.08 -15.32 0.05
CA LYS A 108 3.34 -14.90 1.25
C LYS A 108 2.02 -14.22 0.91
N ALA A 109 2.02 -13.39 -0.13
CA ALA A 109 0.81 -12.74 -0.63
C ALA A 109 -0.17 -13.76 -1.22
N ALA A 110 0.34 -14.84 -1.82
CA ALA A 110 -0.46 -15.93 -2.38
C ALA A 110 -1.32 -16.68 -1.35
N LEU A 111 -1.04 -16.55 -0.04
CA LEU A 111 -1.93 -17.06 1.01
C LEU A 111 -3.38 -16.52 0.89
N HIS A 112 -3.56 -15.32 0.32
CA HIS A 112 -4.89 -14.81 0.01
C HIS A 112 -5.58 -15.55 -1.13
N LEU A 113 -4.83 -16.10 -2.08
CA LEU A 113 -5.36 -16.96 -3.14
C LEU A 113 -5.80 -18.29 -2.55
N ASP A 114 -5.03 -18.85 -1.61
CA ASP A 114 -5.39 -20.07 -0.87
C ASP A 114 -6.68 -19.88 -0.06
N ALA A 115 -6.90 -18.68 0.48
CA ALA A 115 -8.13 -18.25 1.14
C ALA A 115 -9.33 -18.01 0.18
N GLY A 116 -9.11 -18.09 -1.15
CA GLY A 116 -10.15 -17.98 -2.18
C GLY A 116 -10.30 -16.63 -2.87
N ALA A 117 -9.42 -15.65 -2.63
CA ALA A 117 -9.39 -14.44 -3.44
C ALA A 117 -8.88 -14.74 -4.86
N LYS A 118 -9.42 -14.07 -5.89
CA LYS A 118 -9.02 -14.34 -7.29
C LYS A 118 -7.67 -13.72 -7.66
N ARG A 119 -7.32 -12.57 -7.09
CA ARG A 119 -6.05 -11.84 -7.31
C ARG A 119 -5.60 -11.13 -6.04
N VAL A 120 -4.33 -10.74 -6.00
CA VAL A 120 -3.72 -10.00 -4.89
C VAL A 120 -2.97 -8.78 -5.41
N LEU A 121 -3.24 -7.62 -4.81
CA LEU A 121 -2.47 -6.40 -5.04
C LEU A 121 -1.73 -6.02 -3.76
N VAL A 122 -0.40 -6.05 -3.82
CA VAL A 122 0.48 -5.73 -2.68
C VAL A 122 0.79 -4.23 -2.68
N SER A 123 0.55 -3.55 -1.56
CA SER A 123 0.74 -2.09 -1.44
C SER A 123 2.19 -1.67 -1.15
N ALA A 124 3.16 -2.49 -1.52
CA ALA A 124 4.58 -2.31 -1.22
C ALA A 124 5.45 -3.07 -2.24
N PRO A 125 6.78 -2.81 -2.31
CA PRO A 125 7.67 -3.63 -3.10
C PRO A 125 7.61 -5.10 -2.67
N ALA A 126 7.22 -5.94 -3.63
CA ALA A 126 7.01 -7.36 -3.46
C ALA A 126 8.05 -8.19 -4.22
N PRO A 127 8.98 -8.87 -3.52
CA PRO A 127 9.91 -9.79 -4.15
C PRO A 127 9.18 -10.88 -4.94
N ASN A 128 9.67 -11.14 -6.16
CA ASN A 128 9.16 -12.17 -7.08
C ASN A 128 7.68 -12.02 -7.45
N ALA A 129 7.08 -10.83 -7.31
CA ALA A 129 5.72 -10.58 -7.81
C ALA A 129 5.64 -10.85 -9.32
N ASP A 130 4.46 -11.26 -9.81
CA ASP A 130 4.25 -11.56 -11.23
C ASP A 130 4.54 -10.32 -12.10
N LEU A 131 4.15 -9.15 -11.60
CA LEU A 131 4.50 -7.86 -12.18
C LEU A 131 4.61 -6.79 -11.09
N THR A 132 5.56 -5.86 -11.25
CA THR A 132 5.57 -4.59 -10.51
C THR A 132 5.05 -3.48 -11.40
N VAL A 133 3.98 -2.83 -10.95
CA VAL A 133 3.22 -1.87 -11.74
C VAL A 133 3.27 -0.49 -11.09
N VAL A 134 3.45 0.53 -11.94
CA VAL A 134 3.09 1.91 -11.66
C VAL A 134 2.03 2.32 -12.67
N TYR A 135 0.85 2.69 -12.18
CA TYR A 135 -0.26 3.10 -13.03
C TYR A 135 0.10 4.33 -13.86
N GLY A 136 -0.28 4.34 -15.13
CA GLY A 136 0.12 5.39 -16.09
C GLY A 136 1.54 5.24 -16.66
N VAL A 137 2.35 4.28 -16.18
CA VAL A 137 3.73 4.05 -16.67
C VAL A 137 3.84 2.72 -17.41
N ASN A 138 3.47 1.61 -16.77
CA ASN A 138 3.61 0.26 -17.35
C ASN A 138 2.39 -0.65 -17.08
N HIS A 139 1.28 -0.08 -16.62
CA HIS A 139 0.03 -0.81 -16.32
C HIS A 139 -0.58 -1.54 -17.52
N ASP A 140 -0.30 -1.09 -18.74
CA ASP A 140 -0.66 -1.73 -20.00
C ASP A 140 -0.04 -3.13 -20.17
N LYS A 141 1.01 -3.44 -19.40
CA LYS A 141 1.65 -4.78 -19.38
C LYS A 141 0.90 -5.80 -18.54
N LEU A 142 -0.16 -5.41 -17.83
CA LEU A 142 -0.97 -6.36 -17.06
C LEU A 142 -1.67 -7.36 -17.99
N THR A 143 -1.55 -8.65 -17.66
CA THR A 143 -2.26 -9.74 -18.34
C THR A 143 -3.12 -10.51 -17.34
N SER A 144 -3.98 -11.40 -17.85
CA SER A 144 -4.81 -12.28 -17.02
C SER A 144 -4.00 -13.20 -16.11
N ASP A 145 -2.75 -13.48 -16.46
CA ASP A 145 -1.89 -14.44 -15.76
C ASP A 145 -1.23 -13.83 -14.52
N HIS A 146 -1.21 -12.49 -14.41
CA HIS A 146 -0.68 -11.80 -13.24
C HIS A 146 -1.69 -11.83 -12.09
N VAL A 147 -1.50 -12.76 -11.16
CA VAL A 147 -2.42 -12.99 -10.03
C VAL A 147 -1.91 -12.37 -8.73
N VAL A 148 -0.60 -12.16 -8.58
CA VAL A 148 0.01 -11.42 -7.47
C VAL A 148 0.84 -10.26 -8.03
N VAL A 149 0.31 -9.06 -7.89
CA VAL A 149 0.89 -7.83 -8.45
C VAL A 149 1.42 -6.93 -7.33
N SER A 150 2.58 -6.33 -7.57
CA SER A 150 3.20 -5.32 -6.71
C SER A 150 2.80 -3.93 -7.18
N ASN A 151 2.22 -3.10 -6.31
CA ASN A 151 2.01 -1.67 -6.57
C ASN A 151 3.25 -0.82 -6.25
N ALA A 152 4.43 -1.45 -6.25
CA ALA A 152 5.71 -0.83 -5.94
C ALA A 152 5.71 -0.07 -4.60
N SER A 153 6.49 1.00 -4.48
CA SER A 153 6.50 1.89 -3.31
C SER A 153 5.93 3.27 -3.67
N CYS A 154 5.61 4.09 -2.66
CA CYS A 154 5.23 5.50 -2.85
C CYS A 154 6.29 6.28 -3.65
N THR A 155 7.58 6.12 -3.31
CA THR A 155 8.67 6.78 -4.03
C THR A 155 8.85 6.23 -5.44
N THR A 156 8.60 4.94 -5.69
CA THR A 156 8.64 4.37 -7.06
C THR A 156 7.53 4.96 -7.92
N ASN A 157 6.31 5.09 -7.39
CA ASN A 157 5.20 5.74 -8.09
C ASN A 157 5.50 7.22 -8.40
N CYS A 158 6.24 7.91 -7.53
CA CYS A 158 6.70 9.28 -7.78
C CYS A 158 7.80 9.35 -8.85
N LEU A 159 8.84 8.52 -8.75
CA LEU A 159 10.01 8.60 -9.64
C LEU A 159 9.75 8.06 -11.04
N ALA A 160 9.03 6.94 -11.16
CA ALA A 160 8.88 6.24 -12.44
C ALA A 160 8.37 7.13 -13.59
N PRO A 161 7.32 7.96 -13.45
CA PRO A 161 6.87 8.83 -14.54
C PRO A 161 7.90 9.90 -14.92
N VAL A 162 8.63 10.46 -13.95
CA VAL A 162 9.70 11.44 -14.21
C VAL A 162 10.87 10.77 -14.95
N ALA A 163 11.31 9.61 -14.46
CA ALA A 163 12.39 8.84 -15.06
C ALA A 163 12.03 8.39 -16.48
N LYS A 164 10.80 7.93 -16.72
CA LYS A 164 10.30 7.59 -18.06
C LYS A 164 10.39 8.80 -18.99
N THR A 165 9.83 9.93 -18.58
CA THR A 165 9.77 11.14 -19.41
C THR A 165 11.18 11.63 -19.78
N LEU A 166 12.11 11.66 -18.82
CA LEU A 166 13.50 12.04 -19.07
C LEU A 166 14.21 11.03 -19.97
N ASN A 167 14.03 9.73 -19.74
CA ASN A 167 14.66 8.70 -20.55
C ASN A 167 14.16 8.72 -22.00
N ASP A 168 12.85 8.91 -22.20
CA ASP A 168 12.26 8.98 -23.54
C ASP A 168 12.74 10.22 -24.31
N ALA A 169 12.91 11.35 -23.61
CA ALA A 169 13.26 12.63 -24.24
C ALA A 169 14.76 12.77 -24.53
N ILE A 170 15.62 12.39 -23.59
CA ILE A 170 17.06 12.68 -23.64
C ILE A 170 17.95 11.47 -23.34
N GLY A 171 17.37 10.34 -22.95
CA GLY A 171 18.12 9.16 -22.50
C GLY A 171 18.75 9.36 -21.11
N ILE A 172 18.66 8.34 -20.27
CA ILE A 172 19.39 8.30 -18.99
C ILE A 172 20.55 7.30 -19.11
N GLU A 173 21.77 7.78 -18.87
CA GLU A 173 22.95 6.93 -18.73
C GLU A 173 23.09 6.44 -17.27
N LYS A 174 23.11 7.37 -16.32
CA LYS A 174 23.13 7.12 -14.87
C LYS A 174 22.38 8.22 -14.13
N GLY A 175 21.85 7.91 -12.95
CA GLY A 175 21.20 8.89 -12.09
C GLY A 175 21.28 8.51 -10.61
N PHE A 176 21.26 9.53 -9.76
CA PHE A 176 21.20 9.35 -8.31
C PHE A 176 20.07 10.21 -7.75
N MET A 177 19.10 9.58 -7.09
CA MET A 177 17.96 10.26 -6.49
C MET A 177 18.16 10.44 -4.99
N THR A 178 17.66 11.55 -4.45
CA THR A 178 17.45 11.72 -3.01
C THR A 178 16.00 12.09 -2.80
N THR A 179 15.25 11.27 -2.06
CA THR A 179 13.88 11.61 -1.66
C THR A 179 13.91 12.27 -0.28
N ILE A 180 13.33 13.46 -0.18
CA ILE A 180 13.05 14.13 1.09
C ILE A 180 11.66 13.69 1.51
N HIS A 181 11.61 12.72 2.41
CA HIS A 181 10.42 11.91 2.63
C HIS A 181 9.85 12.13 4.03
N SER A 182 8.54 12.22 4.18
CA SER A 182 7.91 12.24 5.51
C SER A 182 8.28 11.01 6.34
N TYR A 183 8.29 11.11 7.66
CA TYR A 183 8.43 9.91 8.48
C TYR A 183 7.23 8.96 8.28
N THR A 184 7.44 7.68 8.54
CA THR A 184 6.41 6.63 8.43
C THR A 184 6.27 5.92 9.77
N GLY A 185 5.31 5.00 9.90
CA GLY A 185 5.14 4.20 11.12
C GLY A 185 6.28 3.23 11.44
N ASP A 186 7.33 3.20 10.61
CA ASP A 186 8.55 2.41 10.83
C ASP A 186 9.56 3.14 11.72
N GLN A 187 9.47 4.48 11.80
CA GLN A 187 10.29 5.26 12.73
C GLN A 187 9.52 5.54 14.01
N PRO A 188 10.21 5.50 15.16
CA PRO A 188 9.56 5.61 16.44
C PRO A 188 9.28 7.07 16.81
N THR A 189 8.32 7.27 17.70
CA THR A 189 8.02 8.59 18.27
C THR A 189 9.17 9.12 19.14
N LEU A 190 9.87 8.22 19.84
CA LEU A 190 11.01 8.50 20.72
C LEU A 190 12.16 7.55 20.38
N ASP A 191 13.38 7.90 20.77
CA ASP A 191 14.55 7.06 20.54
C ASP A 191 14.33 5.65 21.14
N THR A 192 14.38 4.60 20.31
CA THR A 192 14.14 3.20 20.73
C THR A 192 14.88 2.18 19.86
N MET A 193 14.88 0.92 20.26
CA MET A 193 15.54 -0.15 19.54
C MET A 193 14.98 -0.31 18.12
N HIS A 194 15.89 -0.28 17.14
CA HIS A 194 15.57 -0.53 15.74
C HIS A 194 16.81 -1.12 15.04
N LYS A 195 16.62 -1.98 14.03
CA LYS A 195 17.71 -2.64 13.29
C LYS A 195 18.58 -1.66 12.49
N ASP A 196 17.98 -0.56 12.04
CA ASP A 196 18.65 0.58 11.42
C ASP A 196 18.80 1.66 12.51
N LEU A 197 20.06 1.93 12.90
CA LEU A 197 20.40 2.86 13.99
C LEU A 197 20.00 4.31 13.68
N TYR A 198 19.87 4.69 12.41
CA TYR A 198 19.37 6.02 12.06
C TYR A 198 17.86 6.10 12.29
N ARG A 199 17.12 5.06 11.88
CA ARG A 199 15.67 4.97 12.15
C ARG A 199 15.32 4.76 13.62
N ALA A 200 16.29 4.40 14.47
CA ALA A 200 16.11 4.32 15.92
C ALA A 200 15.80 5.67 16.58
N ARG A 201 16.03 6.79 15.88
CA ARG A 201 15.86 8.16 16.41
C ARG A 201 14.42 8.66 16.30
N ALA A 202 14.03 9.56 17.20
CA ALA A 202 12.73 10.19 17.26
C ALA A 202 12.38 10.89 15.94
N ALA A 203 11.35 10.37 15.26
CA ALA A 203 11.01 10.72 13.88
C ALA A 203 10.67 12.21 13.67
N ALA A 204 10.02 12.84 14.65
CA ALA A 204 9.57 14.21 14.56
C ALA A 204 10.63 15.25 14.98
N LEU A 205 11.86 14.82 15.28
CA LEU A 205 12.93 15.70 15.79
C LEU A 205 14.23 15.61 14.98
N SER A 206 14.27 14.80 13.92
CA SER A 206 15.51 14.51 13.19
C SER A 206 15.28 14.49 11.68
N GLN A 207 16.33 14.86 10.93
CA GLN A 207 16.48 14.43 9.54
C GLN A 207 17.23 13.09 9.57
N ILE A 208 16.57 12.01 9.13
CA ILE A 208 17.07 10.64 9.29
C ILE A 208 17.48 10.09 7.91
N PRO A 209 18.78 10.00 7.59
CA PRO A 209 19.26 9.33 6.39
C PRO A 209 18.97 7.84 6.48
N THR A 210 18.44 7.25 5.41
CA THR A 210 18.21 5.81 5.34
C THR A 210 18.20 5.33 3.89
N SER A 211 18.31 4.02 3.71
CA SER A 211 18.22 3.40 2.39
C SER A 211 16.80 3.48 1.82
N THR A 212 16.72 3.56 0.50
CA THR A 212 15.48 3.39 -0.27
C THR A 212 15.71 2.40 -1.40
N GLY A 213 14.77 1.47 -1.59
CA GLY A 213 14.79 0.55 -2.73
C GLY A 213 14.18 1.15 -3.99
N ALA A 214 13.66 2.38 -3.94
CA ALA A 214 12.82 2.92 -4.99
C ALA A 214 13.54 3.11 -6.32
N ALA A 215 14.79 3.62 -6.29
CA ALA A 215 15.63 3.79 -7.48
C ALA A 215 15.84 2.47 -8.22
N LYS A 216 16.18 1.41 -7.46
CA LYS A 216 16.38 0.06 -7.98
C LYS A 216 15.07 -0.55 -8.48
N ALA A 217 13.97 -0.32 -7.78
CA ALA A 217 12.64 -0.79 -8.17
C ALA A 217 12.12 -0.14 -9.45
N VAL A 218 12.63 1.04 -9.86
CA VAL A 218 12.32 1.60 -11.19
C VAL A 218 12.75 0.67 -12.31
N GLY A 219 13.85 -0.09 -12.14
CA GLY A 219 14.26 -1.10 -13.12
C GLY A 219 13.24 -2.23 -13.34
N LEU A 220 12.36 -2.49 -12.36
CA LEU A 220 11.26 -3.46 -12.49
C LEU A 220 10.09 -2.88 -13.29
N VAL A 221 9.93 -1.56 -13.29
CA VAL A 221 8.86 -0.83 -13.97
C VAL A 221 9.27 -0.44 -15.39
N LEU A 222 10.50 0.03 -15.55
CA LEU A 222 11.16 0.50 -16.77
C LEU A 222 12.47 -0.32 -16.96
N PRO A 223 12.40 -1.50 -17.61
CA PRO A 223 13.54 -2.41 -17.76
C PRO A 223 14.79 -1.77 -18.39
N GLU A 224 14.61 -0.81 -19.30
CA GLU A 224 15.67 -0.04 -19.95
C GLU A 224 16.46 0.89 -19.01
N LEU A 225 15.96 1.11 -17.78
CA LEU A 225 16.62 1.84 -16.71
C LEU A 225 17.21 0.92 -15.62
N ASN A 226 17.11 -0.40 -15.79
CA ASN A 226 17.62 -1.35 -14.82
C ASN A 226 19.13 -1.17 -14.59
N GLY A 227 19.54 -1.00 -13.34
CA GLY A 227 20.93 -0.75 -12.94
C GLY A 227 21.46 0.66 -13.20
N LYS A 228 20.66 1.58 -13.76
CA LYS A 228 21.11 2.97 -14.05
C LYS A 228 20.85 3.96 -12.93
N LEU A 229 19.90 3.67 -12.05
CA LEU A 229 19.46 4.56 -10.98
C LEU A 229 19.77 3.96 -9.60
N ASP A 230 20.32 4.77 -8.71
CA ASP A 230 20.41 4.47 -7.28
C ASP A 230 19.94 5.68 -6.44
N GLY A 231 19.83 5.53 -5.12
CA GLY A 231 19.46 6.65 -4.28
C GLY A 231 19.33 6.38 -2.80
N VAL A 232 19.04 7.46 -2.08
CA VAL A 232 18.85 7.49 -0.63
C VAL A 232 17.58 8.24 -0.25
N ALA A 233 17.13 8.05 0.98
CA ALA A 233 16.05 8.82 1.57
C ALA A 233 16.55 9.64 2.76
N ILE A 234 16.05 10.85 2.90
CA ILE A 234 16.17 11.65 4.12
C ILE A 234 14.77 11.80 4.68
N ARG A 235 14.52 11.17 5.84
CA ARG A 235 13.21 11.24 6.48
C ARG A 235 13.12 12.50 7.32
N VAL A 236 12.10 13.32 7.12
CA VAL A 236 11.95 14.63 7.77
C VAL A 236 10.72 14.71 8.67
N PRO A 237 10.68 15.65 9.64
CA PRO A 237 9.58 15.83 10.60
C PRO A 237 8.23 16.31 10.05
N THR A 238 7.77 15.74 8.94
CA THR A 238 6.45 15.99 8.35
C THR A 238 5.61 14.72 8.40
N PRO A 239 4.30 14.82 8.72
CA PRO A 239 3.45 13.65 8.92
C PRO A 239 2.93 13.02 7.61
N ASN A 240 3.02 13.73 6.49
CA ASN A 240 2.64 13.29 5.15
C ASN A 240 3.23 14.23 4.07
N VAL A 241 3.24 13.77 2.80
CA VAL A 241 3.85 14.41 1.60
C VAL A 241 5.35 14.18 1.50
N SER A 242 5.85 13.86 0.30
CA SER A 242 7.25 13.51 -0.02
C SER A 242 7.54 13.73 -1.49
#